data_AF-A0A819Z2N4-F1
#
_entry.id   AF-A0A819Z2N4-F1
#
_cell.length_a   1.000
_cell.length_b   1.000
_cell.length_c   1.000
_cell.angle_alpha   90.00
_cell.angle_beta   90.00
_cell.angle_gamma   90.00
#
_symmetry.space_group_name_H-M   'P 1'
#
loop_
_entity.id
_entity.type
_entity.pdbx_description
1 polymer ?
#
loop_
_entity_poly.entity_id
_entity_poly.type
_entity_poly.pdbx_seq_one_letter_code
_entity_poly.pdbx_strand_id
1 'polypeptide(L)'
;PYVPNGYHSGGASYVLSREALRRFYLANNDSKSQCQEDGGGEDIEIAKCLRSVGVLAGKSIDQHKRERFHPLDLNDHFFGNFPDWLGEYAENQPLSVSDQ
;
A
#
# COMPACT_ATOMS: atom_id res chain seq x y z
N PRO A 1 3.34 -9.06 8.30
CA PRO A 1 3.35 -7.61 7.93
C PRO A 1 4.75 -7.02 7.57
N TYR A 2 4.98 -6.71 6.28
CA TYR A 2 6.18 -6.06 5.71
C TYR A 2 6.43 -4.58 6.09
N VAL A 3 5.38 -3.77 6.27
CA VAL A 3 5.50 -2.32 6.56
C VAL A 3 4.50 -1.98 7.67
N PRO A 4 4.91 -1.30 8.77
CA PRO A 4 3.99 -0.95 9.83
C PRO A 4 2.86 -0.05 9.31
N ASN A 5 1.61 -0.37 9.63
CA ASN A 5 0.41 0.30 9.11
C ASN A 5 0.20 0.15 7.59
N GLY A 6 0.76 -0.90 6.99
CA GLY A 6 0.53 -1.24 5.59
C GLY A 6 1.29 -0.37 4.60
N TYR A 7 1.01 -0.63 3.32
CA TYR A 7 1.54 0.07 2.15
C TYR A 7 0.51 0.01 1.02
N HIS A 8 0.66 0.86 0.00
CA HIS A 8 -0.19 0.79 -1.17
C HIS A 8 0.38 -0.20 -2.18
N SER A 9 -0.40 -1.22 -2.54
CA SER A 9 0.01 -2.25 -3.50
C SER A 9 0.29 -1.66 -4.88
N GLY A 10 1.38 -2.10 -5.50
CA GLY A 10 1.75 -1.71 -6.86
C GLY A 10 0.74 -2.20 -7.90
N GLY A 11 0.18 -3.40 -7.71
CA GLY A 11 -0.84 -3.98 -8.60
C GLY A 11 -2.15 -3.19 -8.61
N ALA A 12 -2.55 -2.65 -7.46
CA ALA A 12 -3.70 -1.74 -7.36
C ALA A 12 -3.41 -0.35 -7.94
N SER A 13 -2.13 -0.01 -8.14
CA SER A 13 -1.59 1.34 -8.29
C SER A 13 -1.61 2.17 -7.00
N TYR A 14 -0.77 3.20 -6.97
CA TYR A 14 -0.69 4.18 -5.90
C TYR A 14 -0.41 5.58 -6.47
N VAL A 15 -0.77 6.61 -5.71
CA VAL A 15 -0.60 8.01 -6.11
C VAL A 15 0.23 8.74 -5.06
N LEU A 16 1.25 9.45 -5.50
CA LEU A 16 2.07 10.30 -4.65
C LEU A 16 1.71 11.77 -4.86
N SER A 17 1.60 12.52 -3.75
CA SER A 17 1.59 13.97 -3.85
C SER A 17 2.94 14.46 -4.39
N ARG A 18 2.96 15.68 -4.95
CA ARG A 18 4.22 16.30 -5.42
C ARG A 18 5.30 16.32 -4.34
N GLU A 19 4.93 16.58 -3.09
CA GLU A 19 5.90 16.61 -1.98
C GLU A 19 6.36 15.21 -1.57
N ALA A 20 5.46 14.22 -1.59
CA ALA A 20 5.85 12.83 -1.32
C ALA A 20 6.87 12.33 -2.36
N LEU A 21 6.62 12.58 -3.64
CA LEU A 21 7.55 12.23 -4.72
C LEU A 21 8.89 12.96 -4.59
N ARG A 22 8.87 14.26 -4.25
CA ARG A 22 10.10 15.04 -4.02
C ARG A 22 10.94 14.45 -2.88
N ARG A 23 10.31 14.10 -1.75
CA ARG A 23 10.99 13.48 -0.61
C ARG A 23 11.54 12.11 -0.94
N PHE A 24 10.77 11.28 -1.66
CA PHE A 24 11.22 9.99 -2.15
C PHE A 24 12.50 10.14 -3.00
N TYR A 25 12.49 11.02 -4.00
CA TYR A 25 13.65 11.26 -4.85
C TYR A 25 14.88 11.71 -4.05
N LEU A 26 14.71 12.64 -3.10
CA LEU A 26 15.82 13.10 -2.27
C LEU A 26 16.36 12.00 -1.35
N ALA A 27 15.47 11.16 -0.79
CA ALA A 27 15.86 10.02 0.01
C ALA A 27 16.65 9.01 -0.83
N ASN A 28 16.12 8.63 -2.00
CA ASN A 28 16.74 7.63 -2.87
C ASN A 28 18.13 8.05 -3.39
N ASN A 29 18.40 9.35 -3.52
CA ASN A 29 19.73 9.86 -3.90
C ASN A 29 20.66 10.14 -2.72
N ASP A 30 20.17 10.01 -1.47
CA ASP A 30 21.03 10.12 -0.30
C ASP A 30 21.72 8.78 -0.06
N SER A 31 23.06 8.78 -0.13
CA SER A 31 23.89 7.60 0.12
C SER A 31 23.80 7.06 1.55
N LYS A 32 23.22 7.82 2.47
CA LYS A 32 22.92 7.40 3.85
C LYS A 32 21.50 6.87 4.03
N SER A 33 20.65 6.97 3.01
CA SER A 33 19.29 6.44 3.09
C SER A 33 19.29 4.91 3.15
N GLN A 34 18.19 4.36 3.65
CA GLN A 34 17.93 2.91 3.65
C GLN A 34 16.96 2.53 2.52
N CYS A 35 16.87 3.35 1.47
CA CYS A 35 16.02 3.06 0.32
C CYS A 35 16.69 1.97 -0.51
N GLN A 36 16.00 0.84 -0.69
CA GLN A 36 16.50 -0.30 -1.44
C GLN A 36 16.12 -0.15 -2.91
N GLU A 37 17.11 -0.19 -3.80
CA GLU A 37 16.89 -0.03 -5.25
C GLU A 37 16.41 -1.33 -5.92
N ASP A 38 16.95 -2.48 -5.52
CA ASP A 38 16.70 -3.78 -6.15
C ASP A 38 16.52 -4.93 -5.15
N GLY A 39 15.85 -6.01 -5.57
CA GLY A 39 15.75 -7.27 -4.82
C GLY A 39 14.56 -7.39 -3.85
N GLY A 40 13.67 -6.40 -3.82
CA GLY A 40 12.42 -6.40 -3.04
C GLY A 40 11.18 -6.19 -3.91
N GLY A 41 9.99 -6.28 -3.28
CA GLY A 41 8.75 -5.83 -3.92
C GLY A 41 8.75 -4.31 -4.00
N GLU A 42 8.59 -3.75 -5.21
CA GLU A 42 8.71 -2.31 -5.46
C GLU A 42 7.79 -1.47 -4.56
N ASP A 43 6.56 -1.90 -4.37
CA ASP A 43 5.57 -1.24 -3.53
C ASP A 43 5.94 -1.25 -2.04
N ILE A 44 6.50 -2.36 -1.56
CA ILE A 44 7.04 -2.50 -0.21
C ILE A 44 8.24 -1.57 0.01
N GLU A 45 9.21 -1.58 -0.92
CA GLU A 45 10.45 -0.81 -0.77
C GLU A 45 10.22 0.70 -0.90
N ILE A 46 9.33 1.13 -1.82
CA ILE A 46 8.90 2.52 -1.90
C ILE A 46 8.22 2.96 -0.61
N ALA A 47 7.34 2.14 -0.04
CA ALA A 47 6.67 2.47 1.21
C ALA A 47 7.64 2.58 2.39
N LYS A 48 8.63 1.69 2.50
CA LYS A 48 9.70 1.78 3.52
C LYS A 48 10.52 3.06 3.34
N CYS A 49 10.94 3.37 2.11
CA CYS A 49 11.72 4.57 1.81
C CYS A 49 10.95 5.85 2.15
N LEU A 50 9.70 5.98 1.69
CA LEU A 50 8.80 7.09 2.02
C LEU A 50 8.62 7.27 3.53
N ARG A 51 8.43 6.16 4.25
CA ARG A 51 8.28 6.19 5.71
C ARG A 51 9.54 6.69 6.41
N SER A 52 10.73 6.33 5.93
CA SER A 52 12.00 6.80 6.49
C SER A 52 12.14 8.32 6.49
N VAL A 53 11.45 8.99 5.55
CA VAL A 53 11.38 10.46 5.41
C VAL A 53 10.04 11.06 5.84
N GLY A 54 9.30 10.34 6.70
CA GLY A 54 8.09 10.82 7.35
C GLY A 54 6.87 10.93 6.44
N VAL A 55 6.85 10.23 5.31
CA VAL A 55 5.67 10.10 4.44
C VAL A 55 4.97 8.79 4.75
N LEU A 56 3.71 8.86 5.16
CA LEU A 56 2.90 7.70 5.53
C LEU A 56 1.84 7.40 4.46
N ALA A 57 1.45 6.13 4.33
CA ALA A 57 0.33 5.74 3.50
C ALA A 57 -0.97 6.40 4.01
N GLY A 58 -1.75 6.94 3.09
CA GLY A 58 -3.04 7.58 3.40
C GLY A 58 -4.19 6.59 3.27
N LYS A 59 -5.38 6.95 3.76
CA LYS A 59 -6.57 6.14 3.54
C LYS A 59 -7.07 6.27 2.11
N SER A 60 -7.20 5.15 1.42
CA SER A 60 -7.64 5.09 0.01
C SER A 60 -9.14 4.88 -0.15
N ILE A 61 -9.95 5.50 0.71
CA ILE A 61 -11.41 5.40 0.69
C ILE A 61 -12.09 6.65 0.12
N ASP A 62 -13.27 6.49 -0.46
CA ASP A 62 -14.12 7.60 -0.89
C ASP A 62 -14.95 8.18 0.28
N GLN A 63 -15.74 9.22 0.00
CA GLN A 63 -16.62 9.87 0.99
C GLN A 63 -17.71 8.96 1.58
N HIS A 64 -17.99 7.82 0.94
CA HIS A 64 -18.91 6.78 1.41
C HIS A 64 -18.18 5.60 2.06
N LYS A 65 -16.88 5.74 2.36
CA LYS A 65 -16.00 4.72 2.94
C LYS A 65 -15.73 3.51 2.04
N ARG A 66 -15.91 3.63 0.72
CA ARG A 66 -15.63 2.54 -0.23
C ARG A 66 -14.18 2.59 -0.70
N GLU A 67 -13.57 1.43 -0.90
CA GLU A 67 -12.22 1.33 -1.43
C GLU A 67 -12.11 1.93 -2.85
N ARG A 68 -11.02 2.66 -3.11
CA ARG A 68 -10.73 3.24 -4.44
C ARG A 68 -9.69 2.46 -5.23
N PHE A 69 -8.86 1.69 -4.54
CA PHE A 69 -7.76 0.89 -5.11
C PHE A 69 -7.86 -0.51 -4.54
N HIS A 70 -7.98 -1.52 -5.42
CA HIS A 70 -8.22 -2.90 -5.03
C HIS A 70 -6.99 -3.75 -5.37
N PRO A 71 -6.35 -4.39 -4.38
CA PRO A 71 -5.08 -5.11 -4.59
C PRO A 71 -5.25 -6.54 -5.11
N LEU A 72 -6.47 -7.08 -5.13
CA LEU A 72 -6.76 -8.39 -5.68
C LEU A 72 -7.44 -8.27 -7.05
N ASP A 73 -7.36 -9.34 -7.85
CA ASP A 73 -8.07 -9.40 -9.11
C ASP A 73 -9.58 -9.63 -8.91
N LEU A 74 -10.36 -9.52 -9.99
CA LEU A 74 -11.80 -9.69 -9.93
C LEU A 74 -12.21 -11.11 -9.49
N ASN A 75 -11.46 -12.15 -9.86
CA ASN A 75 -11.79 -13.53 -9.51
C ASN A 75 -11.66 -13.76 -8.01
N ASP A 76 -10.60 -13.26 -7.39
CA ASP A 76 -10.39 -13.36 -5.94
C ASP A 76 -11.50 -12.62 -5.17
N HIS A 77 -11.92 -11.44 -5.65
CA HIS A 77 -13.07 -10.74 -5.08
C HIS A 77 -14.38 -11.52 -5.24
N PHE A 78 -14.60 -12.14 -6.41
CA PHE A 78 -15.84 -12.84 -6.73
C PHE A 78 -15.98 -14.15 -5.94
N PHE A 79 -14.90 -14.92 -5.82
CA PHE A 79 -14.90 -16.20 -5.11
C PHE A 79 -14.58 -16.09 -3.61
N GLY A 80 -14.20 -14.91 -3.13
CA GLY A 80 -13.87 -14.68 -1.72
C GLY A 80 -12.51 -15.26 -1.31
N ASN A 81 -11.57 -15.36 -2.25
CA ASN A 81 -10.21 -15.86 -1.99
C ASN A 81 -9.36 -14.73 -1.39
N PHE A 82 -9.64 -14.35 -0.15
CA PHE A 82 -8.93 -13.26 0.51
C PHE A 82 -7.69 -13.79 1.25
N PRO A 83 -6.48 -13.32 0.92
CA PRO A 83 -5.28 -13.68 1.67
C PRO A 83 -5.28 -13.00 3.04
N ASP A 84 -4.72 -13.66 4.06
CA ASP A 84 -4.73 -13.20 5.45
C ASP A 84 -4.20 -11.76 5.63
N TRP A 85 -3.16 -11.39 4.87
CA TRP A 85 -2.57 -10.05 4.94
C TRP A 85 -3.55 -8.94 4.57
N LEU A 86 -4.59 -9.23 3.79
CA LEU A 86 -5.60 -8.25 3.42
C LEU A 86 -6.41 -7.82 4.65
N GLY A 87 -6.70 -8.74 5.57
CA GLY A 87 -7.37 -8.42 6.83
C GLY A 87 -6.53 -7.57 7.78
N GLU A 88 -5.20 -7.63 7.68
CA GLU A 88 -4.27 -6.81 8.48
C GLU A 88 -4.09 -5.40 7.93
N TYR A 89 -4.18 -5.22 6.60
CA TYR A 89 -3.78 -3.98 5.92
C TYR A 89 -4.90 -3.22 5.24
N ALA A 90 -6.01 -3.85 4.89
CA ALA A 90 -7.13 -3.15 4.27
C ALA A 90 -7.79 -2.20 5.27
N GLU A 91 -8.21 -1.03 4.79
CA GLU A 91 -8.97 -0.09 5.61
C GLU A 91 -10.37 -0.63 5.92
N ASN A 92 -11.00 -1.27 4.93
CA ASN A 92 -12.20 -2.07 5.12
C ASN A 92 -11.84 -3.55 5.11
N GLN A 93 -12.18 -4.27 6.19
CA GLN A 93 -12.00 -5.71 6.24
C GLN A 93 -12.89 -6.39 5.20
N PRO A 94 -12.41 -7.45 4.52
CA PRO A 94 -13.24 -8.26 3.65
C PRO A 94 -14.41 -8.84 4.45
N LEU A 95 -15.61 -8.76 3.89
CA LEU A 95 -16.82 -9.37 4.46
C LEU A 95 -17.25 -10.50 3.55
N SER A 96 -17.48 -11.69 4.11
CA SER A 96 -18.17 -12.75 3.37
C SER A 96 -19.67 -12.48 3.37
N VAL A 97 -20.37 -12.90 2.32
CA VAL A 97 -21.84 -12.88 2.28
C VAL A 97 -22.42 -13.74 3.40
N SER A 98 -21.68 -14.75 3.87
CA SER A 98 -22.07 -15.56 5.04
C SER A 98 -22.01 -14.82 6.37
N ASP A 99 -21.35 -13.66 6.42
CA ASP A 99 -21.17 -12.86 7.63
C ASP A 99 -22.30 -11.82 7.81
N GLN A 100 -23.26 -11.75 6.87
CA GLN A 100 -24.45 -10.89 6.89
C GLN A 100 -25.72 -11.70 7.13
#